data_AF-A0AAD8NGP1-F1
#
_entry.id   AF-A0AAD8NGP1-F1
#
_cell.length_a   1.000
_cell.length_b   1.000
_cell.length_c   1.000
_cell.angle_alpha   90.00
_cell.angle_beta   90.00
_cell.angle_gamma   90.00
#
_symmetry.space_group_name_H-M   'P 1'
#
loop_
_entity.id
_entity.type
_entity.pdbx_description
1 polymer ?
#
loop_
_entity_poly.entity_id
_entity_poly.type
_entity_poly.pdbx_seq_one_letter_code
_entity_poly.pdbx_strand_id
1 'polypeptide(L)'
;MLCVATEYERAFDRYLEEDFVFSRDLGEGHGVPDSNDWKNVKRLGGFLQHFYELTLRVSGTKYITSNTFSDSISCVDTVLQQCRLSDDNDLKKMVELMTSKFNKYWGDVKKFNLMIFVASLFDPRTKLAYLKVTLRGMYGIELGDKVSQLCEEALVDIFNDYKRIHSDNHTTKSSTSSSKPVNVGTSSTSKTFNLFGSVDDTFKALRERNMAEVKRQKIEAGVTEDSNWIGI
;
A
#
# COMPACT_ATOMS: atom_id res chain seq x y z
N MET A 1 -5.84 -8.43 -19.08
CA MET A 1 -5.84 -9.61 -19.97
C MET A 1 -6.73 -10.71 -19.40
N LEU A 2 -6.45 -11.27 -18.21
CA LEU A 2 -7.31 -12.31 -17.61
C LEU A 2 -8.76 -11.85 -17.38
N CYS A 3 -8.98 -10.65 -16.81
CA CYS A 3 -10.34 -10.11 -16.63
C CYS A 3 -11.08 -9.83 -17.95
N VAL A 4 -10.36 -9.69 -19.07
CA VAL A 4 -11.00 -9.56 -20.38
C VAL A 4 -11.36 -10.95 -20.89
N ALA A 5 -10.48 -11.93 -20.72
CA ALA A 5 -10.73 -13.32 -21.12
C ALA A 5 -11.96 -13.92 -20.42
N THR A 6 -12.23 -13.57 -19.16
CA THR A 6 -13.41 -14.05 -18.42
C THR A 6 -14.74 -13.63 -19.05
N GLU A 7 -14.78 -12.50 -19.77
CA GLU A 7 -16.00 -12.05 -20.47
C GLU A 7 -16.36 -12.95 -21.66
N TYR A 8 -15.40 -13.74 -22.16
CA TYR A 8 -15.58 -14.63 -23.30
C TYR A 8 -15.93 -16.07 -22.91
N GLU A 9 -16.06 -16.41 -21.63
CA GLU A 9 -16.42 -17.77 -21.17
C GLU A 9 -17.62 -18.36 -21.95
N ARG A 10 -18.70 -17.58 -22.07
CA ARG A 10 -19.90 -17.98 -22.84
C ARG A 10 -19.66 -18.13 -24.33
N ALA A 11 -18.69 -17.41 -24.89
CA ALA A 11 -18.33 -17.56 -26.29
C ALA A 11 -17.63 -18.90 -26.51
N PHE A 12 -16.70 -19.28 -25.62
CA PHE A 12 -16.04 -20.59 -25.66
C PHE A 12 -17.06 -21.75 -25.57
N ASP A 13 -18.05 -21.63 -24.70
CA ASP A 13 -19.13 -22.63 -24.58
C ASP A 13 -19.93 -22.78 -25.89
N ARG A 14 -20.25 -21.68 -26.57
CA ARG A 14 -21.00 -21.72 -27.85
C ARG A 14 -20.18 -22.27 -28.99
N TYR A 15 -18.90 -21.90 -29.09
CA TYR A 15 -18.03 -22.38 -30.16
C TYR A 15 -17.80 -23.89 -30.09
N LEU A 16 -17.83 -24.47 -28.89
CA LEU A 16 -17.83 -25.93 -28.71
C LEU A 16 -19.05 -26.61 -29.35
N GLU A 17 -20.22 -25.98 -29.30
CA GLU A 17 -21.47 -26.52 -29.85
C GLU A 17 -21.60 -26.27 -31.36
N GLU A 18 -21.12 -25.13 -31.83
CA GLU A 18 -21.38 -24.63 -33.20
C GLU A 18 -20.24 -24.92 -34.19
N ASP A 19 -18.99 -25.07 -33.76
CA ASP A 19 -17.83 -25.21 -34.64
C ASP A 19 -17.02 -26.50 -34.36
N PHE A 20 -17.19 -27.48 -35.25
CA PHE A 20 -16.46 -28.74 -35.20
C PHE A 20 -14.94 -28.57 -35.35
N VAL A 21 -14.48 -27.58 -36.11
CA VAL A 21 -13.05 -27.30 -36.29
C VAL A 21 -12.47 -26.75 -34.99
N PHE A 22 -13.18 -25.84 -34.33
CA PHE A 22 -12.78 -25.31 -33.02
C PHE A 22 -12.61 -26.41 -31.96
N SER A 23 -13.59 -27.32 -31.85
CA SER A 23 -13.49 -28.45 -30.91
C SER A 23 -12.36 -29.41 -31.25
N ARG A 24 -12.12 -29.69 -32.55
CA ARG A 24 -11.04 -30.59 -32.99
C ARG A 24 -9.67 -29.99 -32.69
N ASP A 25 -9.48 -28.73 -33.05
CA ASP A 25 -8.17 -28.07 -32.96
C ASP A 25 -7.75 -27.85 -31.48
N LEU A 26 -8.70 -27.59 -30.57
CA LEU A 26 -8.44 -27.53 -29.13
C LEU A 26 -8.28 -28.91 -28.48
N GLY A 27 -8.85 -29.96 -29.09
CA GLY A 27 -8.74 -31.34 -28.62
C GLY A 27 -7.35 -31.97 -28.78
N GLU A 28 -6.53 -31.48 -29.72
CA GLU A 28 -5.14 -31.94 -29.90
C GLU A 28 -4.15 -31.33 -28.87
N GLY A 29 -4.60 -30.31 -28.12
CA GLY A 29 -3.79 -29.61 -27.12
C GLY A 29 -4.24 -29.87 -25.66
N HIS A 30 -4.40 -28.79 -24.89
CA HIS A 30 -4.84 -28.85 -23.49
C HIS A 30 -6.37 -28.90 -23.32
N GLY A 31 -7.13 -29.01 -24.40
CA GLY A 31 -8.59 -28.99 -24.38
C GLY A 31 -9.17 -27.58 -24.26
N VAL A 32 -10.50 -27.52 -24.20
CA VAL A 32 -11.24 -26.28 -23.97
C VAL A 32 -11.27 -25.99 -22.47
N PRO A 33 -11.11 -24.72 -22.03
CA PRO A 33 -11.16 -24.38 -20.62
C PRO A 33 -12.45 -24.87 -19.97
N ASP A 34 -12.31 -25.61 -18.89
CA ASP A 34 -13.45 -26.13 -18.14
C ASP A 34 -13.94 -25.13 -17.08
N SER A 35 -15.03 -25.48 -16.38
CA SER A 35 -15.57 -24.62 -15.32
C SER A 35 -14.55 -24.32 -14.20
N ASN A 36 -13.63 -25.24 -13.92
CA ASN A 36 -12.60 -25.05 -12.92
C ASN A 36 -11.51 -24.10 -13.41
N ASP A 37 -11.14 -24.16 -14.70
CA ASP A 37 -10.22 -23.20 -15.33
C ASP A 37 -10.78 -21.78 -15.26
N TRP A 38 -12.05 -21.58 -15.59
CA TRP A 38 -12.69 -20.25 -15.50
C TRP A 38 -12.75 -19.73 -14.07
N LYS A 39 -13.03 -20.61 -13.09
CA LYS A 39 -12.98 -20.27 -11.67
C LYS A 39 -11.57 -19.85 -11.25
N ASN A 40 -10.55 -20.57 -11.70
CA ASN A 40 -9.14 -20.25 -11.43
C ASN A 40 -8.71 -18.94 -12.07
N VAL A 41 -9.12 -18.66 -13.32
CA VAL A 41 -8.82 -17.41 -14.03
C VAL A 41 -9.44 -16.21 -13.31
N LYS A 42 -10.71 -16.30 -12.90
CA LYS A 42 -11.39 -15.24 -12.13
C LYS A 42 -10.67 -14.97 -10.81
N ARG A 43 -10.30 -16.04 -10.09
CA ARG A 43 -9.55 -15.97 -8.84
C ARG A 43 -8.20 -15.30 -9.01
N LEU A 44 -7.41 -15.76 -9.98
CA LEU A 44 -6.08 -15.22 -10.28
C LEU A 44 -6.16 -13.78 -10.78
N GLY A 45 -7.18 -13.45 -11.60
CA GLY A 45 -7.46 -12.11 -12.08
C GLY A 45 -7.65 -11.12 -10.92
N GLY A 46 -8.54 -11.44 -9.97
CA GLY A 46 -8.77 -10.58 -8.80
C GLY A 46 -7.53 -10.43 -7.90
N PHE A 47 -6.75 -11.49 -7.73
CA PHE A 47 -5.48 -11.42 -7.00
C PHE A 47 -4.46 -10.51 -7.68
N LEU A 48 -4.21 -10.72 -8.99
CA LEU A 48 -3.22 -9.95 -9.75
C LEU A 48 -3.65 -8.50 -9.99
N GLN A 49 -4.96 -8.22 -9.97
CA GLN A 49 -5.49 -6.87 -10.13
C GLN A 49 -4.90 -5.91 -9.09
N HIS A 50 -4.69 -6.37 -7.86
CA HIS A 50 -4.10 -5.54 -6.80
C HIS A 50 -2.70 -5.06 -7.16
N PHE A 51 -1.86 -5.96 -7.66
CA PHE A 51 -0.49 -5.64 -8.08
C PHE A 51 -0.45 -4.78 -9.34
N TYR A 52 -1.41 -5.00 -10.25
CA TYR A 52 -1.53 -4.19 -11.46
C TYR A 52 -1.84 -2.73 -11.13
N GLU A 53 -2.87 -2.48 -10.31
CA GLU A 53 -3.27 -1.12 -9.91
C GLU A 53 -2.16 -0.43 -9.10
N LEU A 54 -1.47 -1.17 -8.22
CA LEU A 54 -0.29 -0.66 -7.51
C LEU A 54 0.84 -0.29 -8.46
N THR A 55 1.11 -1.13 -9.46
CA THR A 55 2.15 -0.86 -10.46
C THR A 55 1.82 0.40 -11.26
N LEU A 56 0.57 0.56 -11.71
CA LEU A 56 0.14 1.77 -12.42
C LEU A 56 0.32 3.04 -11.58
N ARG A 57 0.02 2.97 -10.28
CA ARG A 57 0.20 4.10 -9.35
C ARG A 57 1.67 4.50 -9.24
N VAL A 58 2.57 3.53 -9.08
CA VAL A 58 3.99 3.85 -8.92
C VAL A 58 4.72 4.15 -10.22
N SER A 59 4.21 3.67 -11.36
CA SER A 59 4.73 3.94 -12.70
C SER A 59 4.21 5.26 -13.31
N GLY A 60 3.40 6.02 -12.57
CA GLY A 60 2.92 7.33 -13.01
C GLY A 60 4.08 8.31 -13.22
N THR A 61 4.08 9.01 -14.36
CA THR A 61 5.10 10.03 -14.69
C THR A 61 4.57 11.46 -14.65
N LYS A 62 3.24 11.62 -14.54
CA LYS A 62 2.56 12.93 -14.57
C LYS A 62 2.42 13.58 -13.20
N TYR A 63 2.86 12.92 -12.14
CA TYR A 63 2.79 13.39 -10.77
C TYR A 63 3.97 12.82 -9.97
N ILE A 64 4.28 13.46 -8.84
CA ILE A 64 5.31 12.97 -7.93
C ILE A 64 4.80 11.67 -7.29
N THR A 65 5.55 10.59 -7.44
CA THR A 65 5.20 9.27 -6.89
C THR A 65 5.90 9.00 -5.56
N SER A 66 7.06 9.62 -5.32
CA SER A 66 7.95 9.35 -4.19
C SER A 66 7.26 9.48 -2.82
N ASN A 67 6.37 10.46 -2.66
CA ASN A 67 5.62 10.68 -1.42
C ASN A 67 4.59 9.56 -1.11
N THR A 68 4.13 8.83 -2.13
CA THR A 68 3.14 7.75 -2.00
C THR A 68 3.73 6.34 -2.12
N PHE A 69 5.03 6.26 -2.40
CA PHE A 69 5.69 4.99 -2.67
C PHE A 69 5.77 4.12 -1.41
N SER A 70 6.03 4.72 -0.24
CA SER A 70 5.99 4.03 1.06
C SER A 70 4.61 3.40 1.33
N ASP A 71 3.52 4.13 1.10
CA ASP A 71 2.16 3.61 1.23
C ASP A 71 1.93 2.43 0.27
N SER A 72 2.46 2.52 -0.95
CA SER A 72 2.34 1.45 -1.96
C SER A 72 3.08 0.17 -1.55
N ILE A 73 4.28 0.29 -0.98
CA ILE A 73 5.04 -0.85 -0.45
C ILE A 73 4.29 -1.50 0.71
N SER A 74 3.77 -0.71 1.65
CA SER A 74 3.00 -1.23 2.77
C SER A 74 1.70 -1.90 2.32
N CYS A 75 1.07 -1.39 1.27
CA CYS A 75 -0.11 -2.01 0.66
C CYS A 75 0.23 -3.38 0.06
N VAL A 76 1.35 -3.51 -0.67
CA VAL A 76 1.82 -4.81 -1.19
C VAL A 76 2.03 -5.81 -0.05
N ASP A 77 2.74 -5.40 1.01
CA ASP A 77 2.99 -6.25 2.18
C ASP A 77 1.68 -6.71 2.83
N THR A 78 0.74 -5.79 3.02
CA THR A 78 -0.59 -6.10 3.59
C THR A 78 -1.36 -7.10 2.73
N VAL A 79 -1.41 -6.90 1.41
CA VAL A 79 -2.08 -7.81 0.47
C VAL A 79 -1.45 -9.20 0.53
N LEU A 80 -0.11 -9.29 0.53
CA LEU A 80 0.60 -10.57 0.63
C LEU A 80 0.29 -11.28 1.96
N GLN A 81 0.32 -10.56 3.09
CA GLN A 81 -0.03 -11.13 4.40
C GLN A 81 -1.47 -11.66 4.42
N GLN A 82 -2.42 -10.93 3.84
CA GLN A 82 -3.83 -11.35 3.80
C GLN A 82 -4.06 -12.55 2.89
N CYS A 83 -3.46 -12.57 1.71
CA CYS A 83 -3.58 -13.72 0.81
C CYS A 83 -2.95 -14.99 1.41
N ARG A 84 -1.93 -14.83 2.26
CA ARG A 84 -1.33 -15.93 3.03
C ARG A 84 -2.31 -16.57 4.01
N LEU A 85 -3.27 -15.79 4.52
CA LEU A 85 -4.32 -16.25 5.45
C LEU A 85 -5.55 -16.84 4.74
N SER A 86 -5.59 -16.85 3.40
CA SER A 86 -6.73 -17.43 2.66
C SER A 86 -6.84 -18.95 2.89
N ASP A 87 -7.97 -19.57 2.56
CA ASP A 87 -8.11 -21.05 2.66
C ASP A 87 -7.53 -21.80 1.44
N ASP A 88 -6.96 -21.06 0.51
CA ASP A 88 -6.58 -21.54 -0.80
C ASP A 88 -5.11 -21.94 -0.86
N ASN A 89 -4.85 -23.24 -0.95
CA ASN A 89 -3.50 -23.79 -0.92
C ASN A 89 -2.64 -23.40 -2.13
N ASP A 90 -3.24 -23.24 -3.30
CA ASP A 90 -2.48 -22.87 -4.51
C ASP A 90 -2.14 -21.39 -4.47
N LEU A 91 -3.08 -20.55 -4.01
CA LEU A 91 -2.83 -19.14 -3.76
C LEU A 91 -1.74 -18.96 -2.70
N LYS A 92 -1.76 -19.73 -1.60
CA LYS A 92 -0.71 -19.70 -0.57
C LYS A 92 0.67 -19.97 -1.15
N LYS A 93 0.84 -21.04 -1.92
CA LYS A 93 2.13 -21.37 -2.55
C LYS A 93 2.64 -20.24 -3.44
N MET A 94 1.74 -19.64 -4.23
CA MET A 94 2.10 -18.50 -5.08
C MET A 94 2.51 -17.27 -4.25
N VAL A 95 1.74 -16.96 -3.19
CA VAL A 95 2.02 -15.85 -2.28
C VAL A 95 3.35 -16.04 -1.57
N GLU A 96 3.72 -17.25 -1.16
CA GLU A 96 5.03 -17.53 -0.55
C GLU A 96 6.19 -17.20 -1.48
N LEU A 97 6.09 -17.55 -2.76
CA LEU A 97 7.08 -17.20 -3.78
C LEU A 97 7.14 -15.68 -4.02
N MET A 98 5.98 -15.01 -4.04
CA MET A 98 5.91 -13.56 -4.22
C MET A 98 6.46 -12.80 -3.01
N THR A 99 6.13 -13.24 -1.80
CA THR A 99 6.69 -12.71 -0.54
C THR A 99 8.21 -12.87 -0.50
N SER A 100 8.74 -14.00 -0.98
CA SER A 100 10.19 -14.20 -1.08
C SER A 100 10.86 -13.18 -2.02
N LYS A 101 10.22 -12.86 -3.16
CA LYS A 101 10.70 -11.81 -4.07
C LYS A 101 10.56 -10.41 -3.47
N PHE A 102 9.47 -10.13 -2.77
CA PHE A 102 9.26 -8.86 -2.08
C PHE A 102 10.33 -8.63 -1.00
N ASN A 103 10.56 -9.63 -0.15
CA ASN A 103 11.51 -9.57 0.95
C ASN A 103 12.96 -9.42 0.49
N LYS A 104 13.28 -9.83 -0.74
CA LYS A 104 14.62 -9.59 -1.34
C LYS A 104 14.97 -8.10 -1.37
N TYR A 105 13.99 -7.23 -1.56
CA TYR A 105 14.19 -5.78 -1.65
C TYR A 105 13.78 -5.06 -0.36
N TRP A 106 12.69 -5.49 0.27
CA TRP A 106 12.07 -4.76 1.37
C TRP A 106 12.16 -5.47 2.72
N GLY A 107 12.59 -6.73 2.78
CA GLY A 107 12.57 -7.53 4.01
C GLY A 107 13.77 -7.29 4.93
N ASP A 108 14.90 -6.83 4.38
CA ASP A 108 16.11 -6.50 5.14
C ASP A 108 16.25 -4.99 5.29
N VAL A 109 16.06 -4.51 6.52
CA VAL A 109 16.16 -3.08 6.87
C VAL A 109 17.52 -2.47 6.53
N LYS A 110 18.58 -3.28 6.46
CA LYS A 110 19.91 -2.79 6.11
C LYS A 110 20.10 -2.58 4.61
N LYS A 111 19.20 -3.12 3.77
CA LYS A 111 19.36 -3.14 2.31
C LYS A 111 18.41 -2.23 1.56
N PHE A 112 17.24 -1.92 2.12
CA PHE A 112 16.32 -1.02 1.43
C PHE A 112 16.79 0.44 1.52
N ASN A 113 16.33 1.26 0.58
CA ASN A 113 16.60 2.69 0.58
C ASN A 113 15.70 3.43 1.58
N LEU A 114 16.27 3.88 2.70
CA LEU A 114 15.56 4.62 3.76
C LEU A 114 14.86 5.89 3.23
N MET A 115 15.40 6.52 2.19
CA MET A 115 14.86 7.77 1.63
C MET A 115 13.44 7.62 1.10
N ILE A 116 12.99 6.42 0.77
CA ILE A 116 11.61 6.16 0.34
C ILE A 116 10.62 6.46 1.47
N PHE A 117 10.99 6.14 2.71
CA PHE A 117 10.16 6.40 3.88
C PHE A 117 10.27 7.86 4.32
N VAL A 118 11.47 8.44 4.28
CA VAL A 118 11.68 9.87 4.54
C VAL A 118 10.89 10.74 3.55
N ALA A 119 10.88 10.38 2.26
CA ALA A 119 10.11 11.09 1.23
C ALA A 119 8.61 11.17 1.54
N SER A 120 8.06 10.13 2.20
CA SER A 120 6.65 10.15 2.61
C SER A 120 6.35 11.19 3.68
N LEU A 121 7.33 11.54 4.52
CA LEU A 121 7.19 12.52 5.61
C LEU A 121 7.26 13.97 5.11
N PHE A 122 7.82 14.19 3.92
CA PHE A 122 7.74 15.49 3.25
C PHE A 122 6.36 15.76 2.65
N ASP A 123 5.45 14.79 2.62
CA ASP A 123 4.04 15.03 2.35
C ASP A 123 3.36 15.57 3.62
N PRO A 124 2.82 16.80 3.63
CA PRO A 124 2.17 17.38 4.81
C PRO A 124 0.99 16.55 5.33
N ARG A 125 0.45 15.64 4.51
CA ARG A 125 -0.67 14.75 4.88
C ARG A 125 -0.21 13.53 5.67
N THR A 126 1.09 13.25 5.72
CA THR A 126 1.67 12.08 6.37
C THR A 126 2.39 12.51 7.65
N LYS A 127 1.98 11.94 8.78
CA LYS A 127 2.62 12.20 10.09
C LYS A 127 3.63 11.11 10.41
N LEU A 128 4.69 11.45 11.15
CA LEU A 128 5.67 10.48 11.65
C LEU A 128 5.00 9.34 12.43
N ALA A 129 4.01 9.65 13.26
CA ALA A 129 3.23 8.65 13.99
C ALA A 129 2.53 7.64 13.07
N TYR A 130 2.02 8.09 11.92
CA TYR A 130 1.42 7.20 10.92
C TYR A 130 2.48 6.31 10.28
N LEU A 131 3.61 6.87 9.86
CA LEU A 131 4.72 6.09 9.31
C LEU A 131 5.21 5.02 10.29
N LYS A 132 5.32 5.38 11.58
CA LYS A 132 5.70 4.46 12.66
C LYS A 132 4.74 3.27 12.74
N VAL A 133 3.43 3.51 12.77
CA VAL A 133 2.43 2.43 12.79
C VAL A 133 2.53 1.56 11.53
N THR A 134 2.71 2.16 10.37
CA THR A 134 2.90 1.44 9.10
C THR A 134 4.12 0.52 9.14
N LEU A 135 5.28 1.04 9.59
CA LEU A 135 6.52 0.28 9.71
C LEU A 135 6.44 -0.84 10.74
N ARG A 136 5.77 -0.61 11.88
CA ARG A 136 5.46 -1.66 12.87
C ARG A 136 4.62 -2.78 12.27
N GLY A 137 3.66 -2.44 11.41
CA GLY A 137 2.82 -3.41 10.72
C GLY A 137 3.61 -4.30 9.75
N MET A 138 4.62 -3.74 9.09
CA MET A 138 5.45 -4.47 8.11
C MET A 138 6.56 -5.29 8.76
N TYR A 139 7.25 -4.71 9.76
CA TYR A 139 8.49 -5.26 10.31
C TYR A 139 8.38 -5.77 11.74
N GLY A 140 7.20 -5.64 12.36
CA GLY A 140 7.01 -5.86 13.79
C GLY A 140 7.43 -4.64 14.62
N ILE A 141 7.12 -4.68 15.93
CA ILE A 141 7.24 -3.52 16.82
C ILE A 141 8.69 -3.03 16.92
N GLU A 142 9.62 -3.92 17.28
CA GLU A 142 11.02 -3.56 17.55
C GLU A 142 11.73 -3.03 16.30
N LEU A 143 11.66 -3.77 15.20
CA LEU A 143 12.35 -3.40 13.97
C LEU A 143 11.67 -2.21 13.28
N GLY A 144 10.33 -2.14 13.31
CA GLY A 144 9.58 -0.99 12.81
C GLY A 144 9.89 0.29 13.57
N ASP A 145 10.04 0.23 14.89
CA ASP A 145 10.46 1.36 15.72
C ASP A 145 11.87 1.83 15.37
N LYS A 146 12.79 0.90 15.17
CA LYS A 146 14.15 1.22 14.73
C LYS A 146 14.17 1.93 13.37
N VAL A 147 13.41 1.45 12.39
CA VAL A 147 13.31 2.12 11.07
C VAL A 147 12.69 3.51 11.21
N SER A 148 11.64 3.64 12.03
CA SER A 148 10.99 4.93 12.26
C SER A 148 11.95 5.94 12.89
N GLN A 149 12.77 5.50 13.85
CA GLN A 149 13.79 6.34 14.48
C GLN A 149 14.85 6.78 13.46
N LEU A 150 15.34 5.88 12.61
CA LEU A 150 16.28 6.25 11.53
C LEU A 150 15.68 7.30 10.58
N CYS A 151 14.38 7.23 10.29
CA CYS A 151 13.71 8.23 9.46
C CYS A 151 13.65 9.60 10.17
N GLU A 152 13.40 9.61 11.47
CA GLU A 152 13.35 10.83 12.28
C GLU A 152 14.74 11.49 12.39
N GLU A 153 15.78 10.70 12.64
CA GLU A 153 17.18 11.15 12.65
C GLU A 153 17.57 11.76 11.30
N ALA A 154 17.25 11.08 10.18
CA ALA A 154 17.51 11.60 8.84
C ALA A 154 16.77 12.92 8.55
N LEU A 155 15.53 13.09 9.04
CA LEU A 155 14.81 14.35 8.90
C LEU A 155 15.47 15.49 9.68
N VAL A 156 15.92 15.21 10.91
CA VAL A 156 16.63 16.20 11.74
C VAL A 156 17.93 16.62 11.06
N ASP A 157 18.67 15.68 10.48
CA ASP A 157 19.90 15.97 9.74
C ASP A 157 19.64 16.86 8.52
N ILE A 158 18.64 16.51 7.70
CA ILE A 158 18.25 17.33 6.54
C ILE A 158 17.85 18.75 6.98
N PHE A 159 17.13 18.87 8.09
CA PHE A 159 16.72 20.15 8.63
C PHE A 159 17.91 20.99 9.14
N ASN A 160 18.87 20.36 9.82
CA ASN A 160 20.09 21.03 10.26
C ASN A 160 20.96 21.48 9.08
N ASP A 161 21.03 20.66 8.02
CA ASP A 161 21.68 21.03 6.77
C ASP A 161 21.01 22.22 6.09
N TYR A 162 19.67 22.20 6.01
CA TYR A 162 18.89 23.32 5.50
C TYR A 162 19.19 24.61 6.30
N LYS A 163 19.17 24.54 7.64
CA LYS A 163 19.53 25.67 8.50
C LYS A 163 20.92 26.20 8.20
N ARG A 164 21.92 25.31 8.10
CA ARG A 164 23.32 25.69 7.83
C ARG A 164 23.48 26.40 6.49
N ILE A 165 22.76 25.95 5.45
CA ILE A 165 22.82 26.55 4.10
C ILE A 165 22.13 27.92 4.07
N HIS A 166 21.05 28.08 4.85
CA HIS A 166 20.21 29.28 4.83
C HIS A 166 20.48 30.27 5.97
N SER A 167 21.31 29.91 6.97
CA SER A 167 21.70 30.80 8.07
C SER A 167 22.57 31.97 7.62
N ASP A 168 23.28 31.83 6.50
CA ASP A 168 24.12 32.90 5.94
C ASP A 168 23.35 33.90 5.04
N ASN A 169 22.06 33.66 4.76
CA ASN A 169 21.31 34.40 3.76
C ASN A 169 20.11 35.23 4.27
N HIS A 170 19.88 35.35 5.57
CA HIS A 170 18.81 36.21 6.09
C HIS A 170 19.16 36.93 7.41
N THR A 171 19.79 38.10 7.28
CA THR A 171 19.38 39.21 8.14
C THR A 171 18.06 39.78 7.62
N THR A 172 17.15 40.06 8.54
CA THR A 172 15.93 40.88 8.45
C THR A 172 14.58 40.24 8.04
N LYS A 173 13.75 40.20 9.10
CA LYS A 173 12.36 40.70 9.25
C LYS A 173 11.21 39.71 9.11
N SER A 174 10.65 39.45 10.29
CA SER A 174 9.35 38.83 10.57
C SER A 174 8.20 39.52 9.85
N SER A 175 7.22 38.72 9.45
CA SER A 175 5.83 39.17 9.38
C SER A 175 4.89 38.00 9.66
N THR A 176 4.05 38.21 10.67
CA THR A 176 3.03 37.30 11.18
C THR A 176 1.79 37.37 10.29
N SER A 177 1.17 36.24 9.98
CA SER A 177 -0.27 36.20 9.65
C SER A 177 -0.91 34.91 10.14
N SER A 178 -2.12 35.04 10.67
CA SER A 178 -2.89 34.02 11.37
C SER A 178 -4.08 33.60 10.51
N SER A 179 -4.46 32.33 10.57
CA SER A 179 -5.80 31.89 10.15
C SER A 179 -6.23 30.58 10.84
N LYS A 180 -7.50 30.57 11.28
CA LYS A 180 -8.20 29.61 12.16
C LYS A 180 -8.50 28.25 11.49
N PRO A 181 -8.72 27.15 12.25
CA PRO A 181 -9.27 25.91 11.70
C PRO A 181 -10.79 25.79 11.89
N VAL A 182 -11.44 25.11 10.93
CA VAL A 182 -12.85 24.67 10.95
C VAL A 182 -12.90 23.16 11.26
N ASN A 183 -13.91 22.75 12.02
CA ASN A 183 -14.07 21.43 12.66
C ASN A 183 -15.13 20.53 11.97
N VAL A 184 -15.12 19.23 12.36
CA VAL A 184 -16.16 18.17 12.26
C VAL A 184 -16.25 17.39 10.92
N GLY A 185 -16.34 16.04 10.86
CA GLY A 185 -16.55 15.04 11.90
C GLY A 185 -16.35 13.59 11.45
N THR A 186 -16.45 12.69 12.44
CA THR A 186 -16.24 11.24 12.37
C THR A 186 -17.50 10.50 11.89
N SER A 187 -17.32 9.44 11.11
CA SER A 187 -18.23 8.28 11.16
C SER A 187 -17.44 7.00 10.99
N SER A 188 -17.58 6.14 12.00
CA SER A 188 -17.10 4.77 12.05
C SER A 188 -18.04 3.86 11.26
N THR A 189 -17.49 3.03 10.38
CA THR A 189 -18.17 1.81 9.96
C THR A 189 -17.12 0.73 9.83
N SER A 190 -17.09 -0.20 10.78
CA SER A 190 -16.35 -1.45 10.66
C SER A 190 -16.89 -2.18 9.43
N LYS A 191 -16.09 -2.27 8.37
CA LYS A 191 -16.35 -3.15 7.23
C LYS A 191 -15.30 -4.26 7.23
N THR A 192 -15.82 -5.48 7.28
CA THR A 192 -15.10 -6.71 6.97
C THR A 192 -14.32 -6.55 5.67
N PHE A 193 -13.06 -6.97 5.71
CA PHE A 193 -12.11 -6.87 4.61
C PHE A 193 -12.50 -7.80 3.46
N ASN A 194 -12.70 -7.26 2.25
CA ASN A 194 -12.96 -8.04 1.05
C ASN A 194 -11.64 -8.32 0.33
N LEU A 195 -11.21 -9.58 0.34
CA LEU A 195 -10.01 -10.10 -0.35
C LEU A 195 -10.00 -9.84 -1.88
N PHE A 196 -11.15 -9.45 -2.44
CA PHE A 196 -11.38 -9.19 -3.87
C PHE A 196 -11.91 -7.77 -4.13
N GLY A 197 -11.65 -6.82 -3.22
CA GLY A 197 -12.05 -5.41 -3.37
C GLY A 197 -11.14 -4.59 -4.29
N SER A 198 -11.45 -3.31 -4.47
CA SER A 198 -10.57 -2.38 -5.19
C SER A 198 -9.31 -2.08 -4.39
N VAL A 199 -8.18 -1.80 -5.06
CA VAL A 199 -6.96 -1.34 -4.37
C VAL A 199 -7.22 -0.05 -3.59
N ASP A 200 -8.10 0.83 -4.08
CA ASP A 200 -8.47 2.06 -3.37
C ASP A 200 -9.16 1.76 -2.03
N ASP A 201 -10.00 0.73 -1.97
CA ASP A 201 -10.61 0.28 -0.72
C ASP A 201 -9.56 -0.30 0.22
N THR A 202 -8.58 -1.03 -0.32
CA THR A 202 -7.47 -1.60 0.47
C THR A 202 -6.60 -0.49 1.07
N PHE A 203 -6.21 0.51 0.26
CA PHE A 203 -5.49 1.68 0.74
C PHE A 203 -6.29 2.46 1.78
N LYS A 204 -7.58 2.67 1.53
CA LYS A 204 -8.45 3.39 2.45
C LYS A 204 -8.57 2.65 3.78
N ALA A 205 -8.82 1.35 3.75
CA ALA A 205 -8.91 0.50 4.93
C ALA A 205 -7.58 0.47 5.70
N LEU A 206 -6.45 0.35 5.00
CA LEU A 206 -5.11 0.39 5.61
C LEU A 206 -4.87 1.74 6.30
N ARG A 207 -5.20 2.85 5.62
CA ARG A 207 -5.05 4.19 6.17
C ARG A 207 -5.94 4.39 7.40
N GLU A 208 -7.21 3.98 7.32
CA GLU A 208 -8.16 4.07 8.43
C GLU A 208 -7.70 3.25 9.64
N ARG A 209 -7.23 2.02 9.41
CA ARG A 209 -6.66 1.15 10.45
C ARG A 209 -5.46 1.80 11.14
N ASN A 210 -4.49 2.28 10.35
CA ASN A 210 -3.28 2.89 10.91
C ASN A 210 -3.62 4.19 11.66
N MET A 211 -4.55 5.00 11.15
CA MET A 211 -5.02 6.21 11.83
C MET A 211 -5.79 5.91 13.12
N ALA A 212 -6.58 4.83 13.17
CA ALA A 212 -7.25 4.39 14.39
C ALA A 212 -6.23 3.95 15.45
N GLU A 213 -5.20 3.22 15.05
CA GLU A 213 -4.11 2.81 15.94
C GLU A 213 -3.31 4.01 16.46
N VAL A 214 -3.03 5.02 15.62
CA VAL A 214 -2.43 6.28 16.06
C VAL A 214 -3.31 6.98 17.11
N LYS A 215 -4.64 7.05 16.90
CA LYS A 215 -5.56 7.64 17.88
C LYS A 215 -5.57 6.87 19.19
N ARG A 216 -5.59 5.54 19.11
CA ARG A 216 -5.54 4.65 20.28
C ARG A 216 -4.27 4.90 21.11
N GLN A 217 -3.10 4.94 20.46
CA GLN A 217 -1.82 5.20 21.14
C GLN A 217 -1.76 6.57 21.80
N LYS A 218 -2.38 7.61 21.20
CA LYS A 218 -2.49 8.93 21.83
C LYS A 218 -3.33 8.92 23.11
N ILE A 219 -4.45 8.19 23.08
CA ILE A 219 -5.33 8.02 24.24
C ILE A 219 -4.59 7.28 25.35
N GLU A 220 -3.90 6.18 25.02
CA GLU A 220 -3.12 5.37 25.98
C GLU A 220 -1.94 6.16 26.57
N ALA A 221 -1.34 7.08 25.82
CA ALA A 221 -0.28 7.97 26.30
C ALA A 221 -0.78 9.17 27.15
N GLY A 222 -2.10 9.28 27.38
CA GLY A 222 -2.68 10.38 28.14
C GLY A 222 -2.61 11.75 27.44
N VAL A 223 -2.36 11.78 26.13
CA VAL A 223 -2.28 13.03 25.35
C VAL A 223 -3.68 13.41 24.90
N THR A 224 -4.35 14.28 25.67
CA THR A 224 -5.59 14.95 25.23
C THR A 224 -5.28 16.00 24.16
N GLU A 225 -6.26 16.31 23.30
CA GLU A 225 -6.13 17.18 22.10
C GLU A 225 -5.67 18.63 22.37
N ASP A 226 -5.38 19.01 23.62
CA ASP A 226 -4.97 20.37 24.00
C ASP A 226 -3.45 20.57 24.13
N SER A 227 -2.64 19.61 23.69
CA SER A 227 -1.18 19.81 23.58
C SER A 227 -0.82 20.42 22.23
N ASN A 228 -1.10 21.71 22.11
CA ASN A 228 -0.64 22.59 21.06
C ASN A 228 0.90 22.65 21.10
N TRP A 229 1.58 21.87 20.26
CA TRP A 229 3.00 22.08 19.90
C TRP A 229 3.00 22.53 18.44
N ILE A 230 2.94 23.85 18.20
CA ILE A 230 4.10 24.76 18.04
C ILE A 230 5.17 24.12 17.17
N GLY A 231 5.29 24.69 15.97
CA GLY A 231 6.17 24.23 14.92
C GLY A 231 7.63 24.25 15.28
N ILE A 232 8.33 23.38 14.55
CA ILE A 232 9.66 23.59 14.05
C ILE A 232 9.57 23.32 12.54
#